data_AF-A0A4Q5QM86-F1
#
_entry.id   AF-A0A4Q5QM86-F1
#
_cell.length_a   1.000
_cell.length_b   1.000
_cell.length_c   1.000
_cell.angle_alpha   90.00
_cell.angle_beta   90.00
_cell.angle_gamma   90.00
#
_symmetry.space_group_name_H-M   'P 1'
#
loop_
_entity.id
_entity.type
_entity.pdbx_description
1 polymer ?
#
loop_
_entity_poly.entity_id
_entity_poly.type
_entity_poly.pdbx_seq_one_letter_code
_entity_poly.pdbx_strand_id
1 'polypeptide(L)'
;YKRPTAIAFPEDALFSPQVATLGKMLFFDPRLSGKQNLSCASCHNPSFGFEVPVPGAIGSANTPLARKAPTLLNAAWIPTLFWDGRAPSLEMQAMGPITAEAEMDGKFPEIIATLERIPEYRAWFVTLFPRDGITQDNLLRAIATYERTVVAEWAPFDRWIEGDDAAISPAAQRGFALFTGKTGCSACHTGWNFTDNKFHDLGIPTTDIGRAAVEPDNPLAQHAFKTPGLRNLTYRAPFGHAGQFANLEEIVAFYVTGGLDRPSKSPLMKPLKLSQEERADVIAFLRSLTAEQTRTALPNLPN
;
A
#
# COMPACT_ATOMS: atom_id res chain seq x y z
N TYR A 1 -2.87 12.75 15.00
CA TYR A 1 -2.09 11.52 14.82
C TYR A 1 -2.71 10.28 15.49
N LYS A 2 -3.71 10.45 16.38
CA LYS A 2 -4.46 9.34 16.98
C LYS A 2 -5.13 8.45 15.93
N ARG A 3 -5.06 7.13 16.13
CA ARG A 3 -5.61 6.12 15.23
C ARG A 3 -7.14 6.11 15.26
N PRO A 4 -7.81 5.72 14.16
CA PRO A 4 -9.24 5.48 14.16
C PRO A 4 -9.58 4.28 15.05
N THR A 5 -10.77 4.31 15.64
CA THR A 5 -11.28 3.23 16.52
C THR A 5 -11.96 2.11 15.75
N ALA A 6 -12.25 2.32 14.46
CA ALA A 6 -12.90 1.35 13.60
C ALA A 6 -12.32 1.43 12.18
N ILE A 7 -12.36 0.29 11.48
CA ILE A 7 -12.01 0.18 10.06
C ILE A 7 -13.17 0.73 9.23
N ALA A 8 -12.85 1.53 8.20
CA ALA A 8 -13.84 2.06 7.29
C ALA A 8 -14.29 0.98 6.29
N PHE A 9 -15.59 0.71 6.26
CA PHE A 9 -16.24 -0.13 5.25
C PHE A 9 -17.33 0.69 4.54
N PRO A 10 -17.44 0.61 3.19
CA PRO A 10 -18.53 1.25 2.46
C PRO A 10 -19.90 0.70 2.87
N GLU A 11 -20.95 1.53 2.76
CA GLU A 11 -22.33 1.12 3.11
C GLU A 11 -22.84 -0.05 2.24
N ASP A 12 -22.39 -0.11 0.98
CA ASP A 12 -22.71 -1.17 0.02
C ASP A 12 -21.80 -2.40 0.11
N ALA A 13 -20.78 -2.36 0.98
CA ALA A 13 -19.81 -3.42 1.22
C ALA A 13 -19.45 -3.54 2.72
N LEU A 14 -20.47 -3.76 3.56
CA LEU A 14 -20.32 -3.92 5.01
C LEU A 14 -19.41 -5.10 5.37
N PHE A 15 -18.73 -4.97 6.51
CA PHE A 15 -17.85 -6.02 7.02
C PHE A 15 -18.62 -7.32 7.33
N SER A 16 -18.10 -8.44 6.81
CA SER A 16 -18.48 -9.79 7.20
C SER A 16 -17.21 -10.60 7.47
N PRO A 17 -17.05 -11.22 8.67
CA PRO A 17 -15.86 -12.00 8.99
C PRO A 17 -15.72 -13.24 8.10
N GLN A 18 -16.83 -13.83 7.66
CA GLN A 18 -16.82 -14.97 6.74
C GLN A 18 -16.41 -14.53 5.33
N VAL A 19 -16.91 -13.39 4.84
CA VAL A 19 -16.50 -12.84 3.54
C VAL A 19 -15.04 -12.40 3.56
N ALA A 20 -14.56 -11.79 4.65
CA ALA A 20 -13.14 -11.47 4.83
C ALA A 20 -12.28 -12.74 4.88
N THR A 21 -12.76 -13.83 5.49
CA THR A 21 -12.05 -15.11 5.50
C THR A 21 -11.95 -15.70 4.10
N LEU A 22 -13.05 -15.69 3.34
CA LEU A 22 -13.04 -16.10 1.93
C LEU A 22 -12.09 -15.23 1.09
N GLY A 23 -12.15 -13.91 1.27
CA GLY A 23 -11.25 -12.95 0.64
C GLY A 23 -9.79 -13.23 0.93
N LYS A 24 -9.47 -13.60 2.17
CA LYS A 24 -8.13 -14.02 2.58
C LYS A 24 -7.70 -15.28 1.85
N MET A 25 -8.56 -16.30 1.74
CA MET A 25 -8.23 -17.51 0.97
C MET A 25 -7.85 -17.13 -0.47
N LEU A 26 -8.70 -16.34 -1.13
CA LEU A 26 -8.49 -15.88 -2.50
C LEU A 26 -7.22 -15.03 -2.66
N PHE A 27 -6.91 -14.15 -1.71
CA PHE A 27 -5.71 -13.29 -1.74
C PHE A 27 -4.40 -14.09 -1.79
N PHE A 28 -4.38 -15.28 -1.17
CA PHE A 28 -3.22 -16.18 -1.16
C PHE A 28 -3.35 -17.33 -2.16
N ASP A 29 -4.44 -17.41 -2.94
CA ASP A 29 -4.69 -18.52 -3.86
C ASP A 29 -4.01 -18.26 -5.22
N PRO A 30 -2.98 -19.02 -5.59
CA PRO A 30 -2.28 -18.79 -6.85
C PRO A 30 -3.14 -19.15 -8.06
N ARG A 31 -4.24 -19.90 -7.88
CA ARG A 31 -5.15 -20.31 -8.97
C ARG A 31 -5.92 -19.13 -9.58
N LEU A 32 -5.78 -17.92 -9.03
CA LEU A 32 -6.27 -16.68 -9.64
C LEU A 32 -5.38 -16.17 -10.77
N SER A 33 -4.13 -16.62 -10.90
CA SER A 33 -3.24 -16.24 -12.01
C SER A 33 -3.35 -17.20 -13.20
N GLY A 34 -3.08 -16.71 -14.42
CA GLY A 34 -3.19 -17.51 -15.64
C GLY A 34 -2.30 -18.76 -15.65
N LYS A 35 -1.13 -18.66 -15.01
CA LYS A 35 -0.18 -19.79 -14.83
C LYS A 35 -0.31 -20.51 -13.49
N GLN A 36 -1.31 -20.13 -12.69
CA GLN A 36 -1.60 -20.70 -11.36
C GLN A 36 -0.41 -20.74 -10.40
N ASN A 37 0.43 -19.71 -10.44
CA ASN A 37 1.70 -19.63 -9.72
C ASN A 37 1.94 -18.29 -8.99
N LEU A 38 1.00 -17.35 -9.11
CA LEU A 38 1.07 -16.02 -8.50
C LEU A 38 -0.22 -15.74 -7.75
N SER A 39 -0.09 -15.18 -6.55
CA SER A 39 -1.22 -14.67 -5.77
C SER A 39 -1.00 -13.19 -5.47
N CYS A 40 -1.99 -12.52 -4.88
CA CYS A 40 -1.80 -11.15 -4.41
C CYS A 40 -0.62 -11.06 -3.42
N ALA A 41 -0.45 -12.08 -2.58
CA ALA A 41 0.65 -12.18 -1.61
C ALA A 41 2.04 -12.33 -2.24
N SER A 42 2.15 -12.70 -3.53
CA SER A 42 3.43 -12.75 -4.24
C SER A 42 4.06 -11.36 -4.40
N CYS A 43 3.23 -10.32 -4.52
CA CYS A 43 3.64 -8.92 -4.63
C CYS A 43 3.37 -8.09 -3.36
N HIS A 44 2.41 -8.52 -2.54
CA HIS A 44 1.99 -7.89 -1.30
C HIS A 44 2.22 -8.83 -0.10
N ASN A 45 3.48 -9.16 0.16
CA ASN A 45 3.85 -10.16 1.15
C ASN A 45 3.72 -9.61 2.58
N PRO A 46 2.95 -10.27 3.47
CA PRO A 46 2.76 -9.80 4.85
C PRO A 46 4.06 -9.59 5.64
N SER A 47 5.10 -10.40 5.39
CA SER A 47 6.39 -10.30 6.08
C SER A 47 7.19 -9.04 5.73
N PHE A 48 6.85 -8.39 4.62
CA PHE A 48 7.47 -7.15 4.15
C PHE A 48 6.51 -5.96 4.20
N GLY A 49 5.60 -5.97 5.17
CA GLY A 49 4.61 -4.90 5.33
C GLY A 49 3.63 -4.84 4.16
N PHE A 50 3.24 -5.99 3.61
CA PHE A 50 2.37 -6.12 2.43
C PHE A 50 2.94 -5.44 1.17
N GLU A 51 4.25 -5.53 1.00
CA GLU A 51 5.00 -5.18 -0.21
C GLU A 51 5.99 -6.33 -0.53
N VAL A 52 7.04 -6.06 -1.30
CA VAL A 52 8.20 -6.94 -1.50
C VAL A 52 9.50 -6.14 -1.38
N PRO A 53 10.62 -6.79 -0.99
CA PRO A 53 11.91 -6.13 -0.75
C PRO A 53 12.70 -5.89 -2.05
N VAL A 54 12.00 -5.60 -3.16
CA VAL A 54 12.59 -5.40 -4.49
C VAL A 54 11.97 -4.17 -5.18
N PRO A 55 12.69 -3.51 -6.10
CA PRO A 55 12.17 -2.33 -6.80
C PRO A 55 10.91 -2.59 -7.63
N GLY A 56 10.82 -3.78 -8.22
CA GLY A 56 9.64 -4.28 -8.94
C GLY A 56 9.46 -5.75 -8.64
N ALA A 57 8.22 -6.15 -8.32
CA ALA A 57 7.90 -7.57 -8.17
C ALA A 57 8.06 -8.31 -9.50
N ILE A 58 8.21 -9.63 -9.44
CA ILE A 58 8.23 -10.46 -10.64
C ILE A 58 6.80 -10.93 -10.91
N GLY A 59 6.23 -10.46 -12.01
CA GLY A 59 4.90 -10.88 -12.45
C GLY A 59 4.96 -12.08 -13.39
N SER A 60 3.91 -12.23 -14.21
CA SER A 60 3.78 -13.31 -15.18
C SER A 60 4.94 -13.25 -16.18
N ALA A 61 5.23 -14.40 -16.77
CA ALA A 61 6.35 -14.58 -17.70
C ALA A 61 7.75 -14.20 -17.15
N ASN A 62 7.91 -14.12 -15.82
CA ASN A 62 9.14 -13.69 -15.14
C ASN A 62 9.54 -12.25 -15.47
N THR A 63 8.58 -11.38 -15.76
CA THR A 63 8.82 -9.97 -16.09
C THR A 63 8.85 -9.11 -14.82
N PRO A 64 9.94 -8.34 -14.57
CA PRO A 64 9.95 -7.34 -13.51
C PRO A 64 8.95 -6.21 -13.80
N LEU A 65 8.14 -5.84 -12.81
CA LEU A 65 7.19 -4.74 -12.93
C LEU A 65 7.89 -3.38 -12.88
N ALA A 66 7.37 -2.43 -13.65
CA ALA A 66 7.95 -1.07 -13.76
C ALA A 66 7.79 -0.23 -12.48
N ARG A 67 6.77 -0.53 -11.66
CA ARG A 67 6.52 0.13 -10.38
C ARG A 67 6.65 -0.85 -9.24
N LYS A 68 7.08 -0.34 -8.09
CA LYS A 68 7.04 -1.06 -6.83
C LYS A 68 5.59 -1.27 -6.41
N ALA A 69 5.24 -2.47 -5.98
CA ALA A 69 3.94 -2.74 -5.39
C ALA A 69 3.74 -1.84 -4.14
N PRO A 70 2.72 -0.96 -4.10
CA PRO A 70 2.42 -0.19 -2.91
C PRO A 70 1.97 -1.11 -1.76
N THR A 71 2.20 -0.72 -0.51
CA THR A 71 1.66 -1.47 0.63
C THR A 71 0.13 -1.57 0.58
N LEU A 72 -0.39 -2.71 1.01
CA LEU A 72 -1.82 -2.90 1.31
C LEU A 72 -2.20 -2.36 2.70
N LEU A 73 -1.23 -2.07 3.57
CA LEU A 73 -1.50 -1.62 4.93
C LEU A 73 -2.37 -0.36 4.93
N ASN A 74 -3.48 -0.43 5.67
CA ASN A 74 -4.44 0.65 5.85
C ASN A 74 -5.18 1.06 4.57
N ALA A 75 -5.32 0.15 3.60
CA ALA A 75 -6.00 0.45 2.34
C ALA A 75 -7.49 0.83 2.51
N ALA A 76 -8.13 0.42 3.61
CA ALA A 76 -9.50 0.83 3.97
C ALA A 76 -9.73 2.34 4.04
N TRP A 77 -8.68 3.14 4.29
CA TRP A 77 -8.76 4.60 4.40
C TRP A 77 -8.16 5.34 3.21
N ILE A 78 -7.86 4.63 2.11
CA ILE A 78 -7.30 5.22 0.90
C ILE A 78 -8.44 5.48 -0.10
N PRO A 79 -8.68 6.73 -0.52
CA PRO A 79 -9.80 7.07 -1.42
C PRO A 79 -9.55 6.63 -2.87
N THR A 80 -8.30 6.67 -3.33
CA THR A 80 -7.90 6.21 -4.67
C THR A 80 -6.61 5.41 -4.61
N LEU A 81 -6.59 4.30 -5.33
CA LEU A 81 -5.61 3.23 -5.23
C LEU A 81 -4.61 3.29 -6.40
N PHE A 82 -3.51 2.55 -6.28
CA PHE A 82 -2.29 2.67 -7.08
C PHE A 82 -1.50 3.98 -6.84
N TRP A 83 -0.27 4.00 -7.35
CA TRP A 83 0.62 5.16 -7.31
C TRP A 83 0.08 6.37 -8.07
N ASP A 84 -0.69 6.15 -9.13
CA ASP A 84 -1.31 7.19 -9.97
C ASP A 84 -2.79 7.43 -9.65
N GLY A 85 -3.37 6.71 -8.69
CA GLY A 85 -4.75 6.95 -8.26
C GLY A 85 -5.82 6.52 -9.26
N ARG A 86 -5.50 5.63 -10.20
CA ARG A 86 -6.42 5.26 -11.29
C ARG A 86 -7.60 4.38 -10.86
N ALA A 87 -7.54 3.75 -9.68
CA ALA A 87 -8.62 2.90 -9.18
C ALA A 87 -9.38 3.58 -8.03
N PRO A 88 -10.72 3.74 -8.13
CA PRO A 88 -11.52 4.44 -7.13
C PRO A 88 -11.97 3.54 -5.96
N SER A 89 -11.73 2.23 -6.04
CA SER A 89 -12.11 1.26 -5.00
C SER A 89 -11.13 0.09 -4.96
N LEU A 90 -11.17 -0.69 -3.88
CA LEU A 90 -10.38 -1.91 -3.75
C LEU A 90 -10.84 -3.00 -4.72
N GLU A 91 -12.14 -3.09 -4.98
CA GLU A 91 -12.71 -4.04 -5.95
C GLU A 91 -12.17 -3.76 -7.36
N MET A 92 -12.17 -2.49 -7.79
CA MET A 92 -11.59 -2.08 -9.08
C MET A 92 -10.06 -2.21 -9.07
N GLN A 93 -9.41 -1.98 -7.93
CA GLN A 93 -7.97 -2.16 -7.79
C GLN A 93 -7.60 -3.63 -7.97
N ALA A 94 -8.26 -4.56 -7.26
CA ALA A 94 -7.98 -5.99 -7.31
C ALA A 94 -8.19 -6.59 -8.72
N MET A 95 -9.17 -6.07 -9.47
CA MET A 95 -9.38 -6.46 -10.88
C MET A 95 -8.16 -6.21 -11.77
N GLY A 96 -7.43 -5.11 -11.54
CA GLY A 96 -6.28 -4.71 -12.35
C GLY A 96 -5.16 -5.77 -12.38
N PRO A 97 -4.53 -6.10 -11.24
CA PRO A 97 -3.47 -7.10 -11.14
C PRO A 97 -3.88 -8.48 -11.62
N ILE A 98 -5.12 -8.89 -11.32
CA ILE A 98 -5.64 -10.19 -11.76
C ILE A 98 -5.57 -10.30 -13.28
N THR A 99 -5.96 -9.25 -14.01
CA THR A 99 -6.09 -9.28 -15.48
C THR A 99 -4.90 -8.73 -16.25
N ALA A 100 -3.98 -8.01 -15.59
CA ALA A 100 -2.81 -7.45 -16.24
C ALA A 100 -1.83 -8.56 -16.68
N GLU A 101 -1.50 -8.59 -17.98
CA GLU A 101 -0.60 -9.57 -18.60
C GLU A 101 0.78 -9.60 -17.90
N ALA A 102 1.30 -8.42 -17.54
CA ALA A 102 2.58 -8.33 -16.85
C ALA A 102 2.53 -8.79 -15.38
N GLU A 103 1.34 -8.89 -14.77
CA GLU A 103 1.15 -9.22 -13.34
C GLU A 103 0.64 -10.66 -13.19
N MET A 104 -0.66 -10.89 -13.02
CA MET A 104 -1.19 -12.24 -12.81
C MET A 104 -1.68 -12.92 -14.09
N ASP A 105 -1.94 -12.16 -15.17
CA ASP A 105 -2.37 -12.70 -16.47
C ASP A 105 -3.58 -13.67 -16.38
N GLY A 106 -4.45 -13.43 -15.38
CA GLY A 106 -5.63 -14.23 -15.10
C GLY A 106 -6.84 -13.76 -15.91
N LYS A 107 -7.75 -14.69 -16.21
CA LYS A 107 -9.00 -14.41 -16.91
C LYS A 107 -10.18 -14.89 -16.09
N PHE A 108 -11.11 -13.98 -15.76
CA PHE A 108 -12.24 -14.31 -14.89
C PHE A 108 -13.05 -15.54 -15.31
N PRO A 109 -13.37 -15.78 -16.61
CA PRO A 109 -14.06 -17.01 -17.00
C PRO A 109 -13.31 -18.28 -16.62
N GLU A 110 -11.97 -18.29 -16.76
CA GLU A 110 -11.11 -19.43 -16.43
C GLU A 110 -10.95 -19.59 -14.91
N ILE A 111 -10.82 -18.48 -14.19
CA ILE A 111 -10.75 -18.42 -12.72
C ILE A 111 -12.05 -18.96 -12.13
N ILE A 112 -13.21 -18.45 -12.56
CA ILE A 112 -14.53 -18.87 -12.08
C ILE A 112 -14.72 -20.36 -12.35
N ALA A 113 -14.46 -20.84 -13.56
CA ALA A 113 -14.54 -22.26 -13.89
C ALA A 113 -13.59 -23.13 -13.05
N THR A 114 -12.46 -22.58 -12.60
CA THR A 114 -11.52 -23.27 -11.70
C THR A 114 -12.08 -23.34 -10.28
N LEU A 115 -12.57 -22.23 -9.74
CA LEU A 115 -13.16 -22.17 -8.39
C LEU A 115 -14.43 -23.01 -8.29
N GLU A 116 -15.25 -23.05 -9.34
CA GLU A 116 -16.45 -23.90 -9.38
C GLU A 116 -16.15 -25.39 -9.25
N ARG A 117 -14.97 -25.84 -9.71
CA ARG A 117 -14.54 -27.25 -9.61
C ARG A 117 -14.10 -27.65 -8.21
N ILE A 118 -13.94 -26.68 -7.30
CA ILE A 118 -13.53 -26.91 -5.90
C ILE A 118 -14.79 -26.92 -5.02
N PRO A 119 -15.19 -28.07 -4.44
CA PRO A 119 -16.45 -28.20 -3.69
C PRO A 119 -16.61 -27.18 -2.56
N GLU A 120 -15.52 -26.89 -1.85
CA GLU A 120 -15.46 -25.96 -0.72
C GLU A 120 -15.75 -24.53 -1.17
N TYR A 121 -15.08 -24.04 -2.22
CA TYR A 121 -15.36 -22.70 -2.75
C TYR A 121 -16.81 -22.60 -3.21
N ARG A 122 -17.32 -23.58 -3.95
CA ARG A 122 -18.73 -23.60 -4.37
C ARG A 122 -19.68 -23.47 -3.17
N ALA A 123 -19.47 -24.27 -2.13
CA ALA A 123 -20.30 -24.23 -0.92
C ALA A 123 -20.20 -22.88 -0.18
N TRP A 124 -18.99 -22.33 -0.05
CA TRP A 124 -18.76 -21.04 0.62
C TRP A 124 -19.40 -19.89 -0.14
N PHE A 125 -19.22 -19.81 -1.45
CA PHE A 125 -19.81 -18.75 -2.26
C PHE A 125 -21.34 -18.83 -2.31
N VAL A 126 -21.94 -20.02 -2.41
CA VAL A 126 -23.40 -20.18 -2.30
C VAL A 126 -23.92 -19.71 -0.94
N THR A 127 -23.19 -20.01 0.14
CA THR A 127 -23.59 -19.61 1.50
C THR A 127 -23.46 -18.11 1.72
N LEU A 128 -22.36 -17.51 1.26
CA LEU A 128 -22.03 -16.11 1.51
C LEU A 128 -22.68 -15.15 0.50
N PHE A 129 -22.98 -15.63 -0.70
CA PHE A 129 -23.59 -14.87 -1.79
C PHE A 129 -24.76 -15.66 -2.42
N PRO A 130 -25.88 -15.85 -1.69
CA PRO A 130 -26.94 -16.79 -2.07
C PRO A 130 -27.72 -16.45 -3.35
N ARG A 131 -27.56 -15.23 -3.88
CA ARG A 131 -28.18 -14.82 -5.15
C ARG A 131 -27.41 -15.36 -6.36
N ASP A 132 -26.09 -15.14 -6.36
CA ASP A 132 -25.28 -15.26 -7.57
C ASP A 132 -24.10 -16.23 -7.43
N GLY A 133 -23.73 -16.64 -6.21
CA GLY A 133 -22.64 -17.58 -5.96
C GLY A 133 -21.28 -17.05 -6.43
N ILE A 134 -20.54 -17.86 -7.19
CA ILE A 134 -19.20 -17.49 -7.71
C ILE A 134 -19.39 -16.59 -8.93
N THR A 135 -19.14 -15.30 -8.76
CA THR A 135 -19.08 -14.32 -9.86
C THR A 135 -17.80 -13.49 -9.73
N GLN A 136 -17.42 -12.80 -10.81
CA GLN A 136 -16.33 -11.83 -10.76
C GLN A 136 -16.55 -10.80 -9.64
N ASP A 137 -17.75 -10.24 -9.54
CA ASP A 137 -18.08 -9.22 -8.54
C ASP A 137 -17.99 -9.75 -7.12
N ASN A 138 -18.50 -10.95 -6.85
CA ASN A 138 -18.43 -11.55 -5.51
C ASN A 138 -17.01 -11.94 -5.12
N LEU A 139 -16.18 -12.37 -6.09
CA LEU A 139 -14.75 -12.63 -5.88
C LEU A 139 -14.02 -11.34 -5.51
N LEU A 140 -14.19 -10.28 -6.29
CA LEU A 140 -13.57 -8.97 -6.04
C LEU A 140 -14.04 -8.38 -4.70
N ARG A 141 -15.34 -8.48 -4.38
CA ARG A 141 -15.90 -8.06 -3.10
C ARG A 141 -15.30 -8.82 -1.93
N ALA A 142 -15.12 -10.14 -2.05
CA ALA A 142 -14.49 -10.95 -1.00
C ALA A 142 -13.03 -10.49 -0.77
N ILE A 143 -12.22 -10.40 -1.83
CA ILE A 143 -10.83 -9.92 -1.74
C ILE A 143 -10.78 -8.53 -1.10
N ALA A 144 -11.53 -7.57 -1.63
CA ALA A 144 -11.55 -6.21 -1.12
C ALA A 144 -12.02 -6.12 0.34
N THR A 145 -12.94 -6.99 0.78
CA THR A 145 -13.34 -7.08 2.19
C THR A 145 -12.17 -7.51 3.07
N TYR A 146 -11.37 -8.49 2.65
CA TYR A 146 -10.14 -8.89 3.35
C TYR A 146 -9.10 -7.77 3.36
N GLU A 147 -8.85 -7.13 2.21
CA GLU A 147 -7.86 -6.07 2.09
C GLU A 147 -8.13 -4.89 3.04
N ARG A 148 -9.40 -4.56 3.28
CA ARG A 148 -9.78 -3.55 4.28
C ARG A 148 -9.37 -3.94 5.71
N THR A 149 -9.31 -5.23 6.02
CA THR A 149 -8.86 -5.74 7.33
C THR A 149 -7.34 -5.72 7.50
N VAL A 150 -6.57 -5.47 6.43
CA VAL A 150 -5.12 -5.38 6.47
C VAL A 150 -4.71 -4.01 7.03
N VAL A 151 -4.64 -3.94 8.37
CA VAL A 151 -4.33 -2.72 9.12
C VAL A 151 -2.93 -2.85 9.72
N ALA A 152 -2.16 -1.76 9.73
CA ALA A 152 -0.87 -1.74 10.42
C ALA A 152 -1.06 -2.04 11.91
N GLU A 153 -0.19 -2.86 12.49
CA GLU A 153 -0.25 -3.13 13.93
C GLU A 153 0.10 -1.89 14.77
N TRP A 154 -0.09 -2.00 16.09
CA TRP A 154 0.19 -0.92 17.04
C TRP A 154 1.70 -0.64 17.15
N ALA A 155 2.12 0.58 16.79
CA ALA A 155 3.53 0.97 16.78
C ALA A 155 3.93 1.69 18.09
N PRO A 156 5.23 1.74 18.43
CA PRO A 156 5.73 2.55 19.55
C PRO A 156 5.25 4.01 19.51
N PHE A 157 5.20 4.61 18.32
CA PHE A 157 4.65 5.96 18.16
C PHE A 157 3.18 6.08 18.57
N ASP A 158 2.38 5.04 18.39
CA ASP A 158 0.97 5.07 18.80
C ASP A 158 0.81 5.07 20.32
N ARG A 159 1.64 4.30 21.03
CA ARG A 159 1.68 4.34 22.51
C ARG A 159 2.08 5.74 23.00
N TRP A 160 3.05 6.37 22.34
CA TRP A 160 3.47 7.73 22.66
C TRP A 160 2.33 8.75 22.47
N ILE A 161 1.56 8.64 21.38
CA ILE A 161 0.38 9.49 21.14
C ILE A 161 -0.74 9.27 22.17
N GLU A 162 -0.84 8.09 22.78
CA GLU A 162 -1.80 7.79 23.87
C GLU A 162 -1.25 8.14 25.26
N GLY A 163 -0.06 8.75 25.38
CA GLY A 163 0.47 9.30 26.63
C GLY A 163 1.58 8.49 27.30
N ASP A 164 2.11 7.45 26.66
CA ASP A 164 3.32 6.76 27.13
C ASP A 164 4.58 7.49 26.63
N ASP A 165 5.06 8.47 27.40
CA ASP A 165 6.24 9.29 27.07
C ASP A 165 7.52 8.48 26.83
N ALA A 166 7.60 7.27 27.38
CA ALA A 166 8.76 6.37 27.24
C ALA A 166 8.66 5.44 26.01
N ALA A 167 7.53 5.42 25.30
CA ALA A 167 7.31 4.49 24.21
C ALA A 167 8.25 4.70 23.01
N ILE A 168 8.75 5.92 22.81
CA ILE A 168 9.72 6.24 21.76
C ILE A 168 10.93 6.95 22.36
N SER A 169 12.09 6.81 21.72
CA SER A 169 13.33 7.41 22.19
C SER A 169 13.30 8.95 22.11
N PRO A 170 14.13 9.66 22.91
CA PRO A 170 14.27 11.11 22.78
C PRO A 170 14.65 11.58 21.36
N ALA A 171 15.44 10.78 20.63
CA ALA A 171 15.77 11.04 19.23
C ALA A 171 14.53 10.99 18.33
N ALA A 172 13.65 10.01 18.52
CA ALA A 172 12.39 9.93 17.78
C ALA A 172 11.44 11.09 18.13
N GLN A 173 11.41 11.55 19.38
CA GLN A 173 10.63 12.74 19.78
C GLN A 173 11.12 14.00 19.06
N ARG A 174 12.44 14.25 19.05
CA ARG A 174 13.04 15.36 18.27
C ARG A 174 12.79 15.20 16.77
N GLY A 175 12.88 13.98 16.26
CA GLY A 175 12.57 13.63 14.88
C GLY A 175 11.14 13.99 14.47
N PHE A 176 10.18 13.71 15.35
CA PHE A 176 8.79 14.11 15.13
C PHE A 176 8.62 15.63 15.12
N ALA A 177 9.26 16.35 16.04
CA ALA A 177 9.24 17.82 16.05
C ALA A 177 9.85 18.42 14.77
N LEU A 178 10.93 17.83 14.25
CA LEU A 178 11.50 18.20 12.95
C LEU A 178 10.51 17.92 11.81
N PHE A 179 9.91 16.73 11.81
CA PHE A 179 8.93 16.27 10.81
C PHE A 179 7.70 17.19 10.69
N THR A 180 7.19 17.68 11.83
CA THR A 180 6.02 18.58 11.87
C THR A 180 6.38 20.06 11.76
N GLY A 181 7.64 20.41 12.02
CA GLY A 181 8.13 21.79 11.99
C GLY A 181 9.10 22.02 10.85
N LYS A 182 10.39 22.02 11.18
CA LYS A 182 11.49 22.49 10.31
C LYS A 182 11.51 21.85 8.93
N THR A 183 11.24 20.54 8.82
CA THR A 183 11.34 19.83 7.53
C THR A 183 10.11 19.98 6.65
N GLY A 184 8.96 20.33 7.23
CA GLY A 184 7.68 20.41 6.52
C GLY A 184 7.15 19.07 5.98
N CYS A 185 7.73 17.93 6.35
CA CYS A 185 7.29 16.60 5.85
C CYS A 185 5.80 16.34 6.12
N SER A 186 5.29 16.85 7.25
CA SER A 186 3.88 16.77 7.61
C SER A 186 2.94 17.52 6.65
N ALA A 187 3.42 18.34 5.71
CA ALA A 187 2.57 19.01 4.72
C ALA A 187 1.87 18.03 3.76
N CYS A 188 2.52 16.92 3.43
CA CYS A 188 1.93 15.82 2.67
C CYS A 188 1.65 14.61 3.57
N HIS A 189 2.50 14.34 4.57
CA HIS A 189 2.35 13.18 5.44
C HIS A 189 1.58 13.52 6.73
N THR A 190 0.28 13.73 6.57
CA THR A 190 -0.63 14.19 7.63
C THR A 190 -1.40 13.07 8.32
N GLY A 191 -2.02 13.38 9.45
CA GLY A 191 -2.99 12.51 10.11
C GLY A 191 -2.37 11.23 10.69
N TRP A 192 -3.22 10.28 11.08
CA TRP A 192 -2.78 9.06 11.74
C TRP A 192 -2.03 8.10 10.81
N ASN A 193 -2.37 8.08 9.51
CA ASN A 193 -1.73 7.20 8.53
C ASN A 193 -0.54 7.87 7.81
N PHE A 194 -0.21 9.11 8.18
CA PHE A 194 0.89 9.89 7.59
C PHE A 194 0.78 10.02 6.07
N THR A 195 -0.39 10.41 5.58
CA THR A 195 -0.65 10.66 4.17
C THR A 195 -1.86 11.57 4.00
N ASP A 196 -1.78 12.50 3.06
CA ASP A 196 -2.88 13.30 2.56
C ASP A 196 -3.64 12.61 1.42
N ASN A 197 -3.13 11.47 0.94
CA ASN A 197 -3.58 10.73 -0.25
C ASN A 197 -3.65 11.60 -1.53
N LYS A 198 -2.90 12.71 -1.60
CA LYS A 198 -2.82 13.57 -2.78
C LYS A 198 -1.62 13.17 -3.65
N PHE A 199 -1.55 13.77 -4.83
CA PHE A 199 -0.53 13.50 -5.84
C PHE A 199 0.46 14.65 -5.86
N HIS A 200 1.74 14.31 -5.76
CA HIS A 200 2.82 15.29 -5.77
C HIS A 200 3.96 14.79 -6.63
N ASP A 201 4.50 15.66 -7.47
CA ASP A 201 5.77 15.42 -8.13
C ASP A 201 6.90 15.85 -7.20
N LEU A 202 7.74 14.89 -6.82
CA LEU A 202 8.87 15.11 -5.93
C LEU A 202 10.15 15.56 -6.65
N GLY A 203 10.15 15.63 -7.98
CA GLY A 203 11.35 15.86 -8.78
C GLY A 203 12.29 14.63 -8.80
N ILE A 204 11.74 13.42 -8.63
CA ILE A 204 12.52 12.18 -8.81
C ILE A 204 12.82 12.03 -10.31
N PRO A 205 14.08 11.79 -10.72
CA PRO A 205 14.40 11.46 -12.11
C PRO A 205 13.66 10.19 -12.55
N THR A 206 12.73 10.33 -13.49
CA THR A 206 11.91 9.22 -14.00
C THR A 206 11.31 9.59 -15.35
N THR A 207 11.07 8.59 -16.20
CA THR A 207 10.26 8.70 -17.42
C THR A 207 8.78 8.37 -17.18
N ASP A 208 8.44 7.83 -16.01
CA ASP A 208 7.07 7.53 -15.64
C ASP A 208 6.27 8.83 -15.44
N ILE A 209 5.24 9.02 -16.25
CA ILE A 209 4.39 10.23 -16.25
C ILE A 209 3.43 10.28 -15.05
N GLY A 210 3.33 9.22 -14.26
CA GLY A 210 2.55 9.19 -13.03
C GLY A 210 1.07 9.48 -13.24
N ARG A 211 0.52 10.40 -12.43
CA ARG A 211 -0.88 10.83 -12.46
C ARG A 211 -1.32 11.41 -13.80
N ALA A 212 -0.41 11.92 -14.63
CA ALA A 212 -0.77 12.44 -15.95
C ALA A 212 -1.37 11.38 -16.89
N ALA A 213 -1.18 10.08 -16.62
CA ALA A 213 -1.91 9.03 -17.32
C ALA A 213 -3.43 9.06 -17.05
N VAL A 214 -3.85 9.64 -15.93
CA VAL A 214 -5.26 9.81 -15.54
C VAL A 214 -5.74 11.25 -15.77
N GLU A 215 -4.85 12.24 -15.60
CA GLU A 215 -5.14 13.66 -15.77
C GLU A 215 -4.16 14.31 -16.77
N PRO A 216 -4.26 14.03 -18.08
CA PRO A 216 -3.28 14.48 -19.07
C PRO A 216 -3.23 16.01 -19.23
N ASP A 217 -4.34 16.70 -18.99
CA ASP A 217 -4.46 18.15 -19.15
C ASP A 217 -4.00 18.93 -17.90
N ASN A 218 -3.69 18.24 -16.80
CA ASN A 218 -3.20 18.85 -15.58
C ASN A 218 -1.66 18.88 -15.60
N PRO A 219 -1.01 20.05 -15.79
CA PRO A 219 0.46 20.11 -15.85
C PRO A 219 1.14 19.68 -14.55
N LEU A 220 0.45 19.79 -13.40
CA LEU A 220 0.96 19.34 -12.11
C LEU A 220 0.81 17.83 -11.89
N ALA A 221 0.07 17.12 -12.77
CA ALA A 221 -0.05 15.66 -12.71
C ALA A 221 1.17 14.94 -13.31
N GLN A 222 2.00 15.64 -14.09
CA GLN A 222 3.20 15.08 -14.70
C GLN A 222 4.18 14.60 -13.63
N HIS A 223 4.51 13.30 -13.68
CA HIS A 223 5.36 12.62 -12.70
C HIS A 223 4.86 12.69 -11.25
N ALA A 224 3.60 13.06 -11.04
CA ALA A 224 3.01 13.14 -9.72
C ALA A 224 2.55 11.74 -9.27
N PHE A 225 2.85 11.41 -8.03
CA PHE A 225 2.46 10.14 -7.43
C PHE A 225 1.77 10.37 -6.09
N LYS A 226 0.88 9.44 -5.73
CA LYS A 226 0.16 9.48 -4.48
C LYS A 226 1.14 9.43 -3.31
N THR A 227 0.97 10.31 -2.33
CA THR A 227 1.73 10.27 -1.08
C THR A 227 1.44 8.96 -0.34
N PRO A 228 2.43 8.06 -0.15
CA PRO A 228 2.20 6.80 0.54
C PRO A 228 2.09 7.02 2.05
N GLY A 229 1.34 6.16 2.74
CA GLY A 229 1.35 6.12 4.20
C GLY A 229 2.70 5.65 4.75
N LEU A 230 3.13 6.23 5.88
CA LEU A 230 4.45 5.97 6.49
C LEU A 230 4.43 4.89 7.59
N ARG A 231 3.33 4.15 7.75
CA ARG A 231 3.23 3.05 8.72
C ARG A 231 4.08 1.85 8.29
N ASN A 232 4.74 1.20 9.25
CA ASN A 232 5.57 0.00 9.04
C ASN A 232 6.70 0.13 8.00
N LEU A 233 7.32 1.32 7.86
CA LEU A 233 8.35 1.57 6.84
C LEU A 233 9.60 0.68 6.94
N THR A 234 9.96 0.21 8.14
CA THR A 234 11.21 -0.53 8.35
C THR A 234 11.33 -1.78 7.48
N TYR A 235 10.20 -2.39 7.09
CA TYR A 235 10.16 -3.61 6.30
C TYR A 235 9.87 -3.39 4.81
N ARG A 236 9.79 -2.13 4.37
CA ARG A 236 9.19 -1.74 3.08
C ARG A 236 10.19 -1.17 2.06
N ALA A 237 11.48 -1.16 2.40
CA ALA A 237 12.53 -0.84 1.45
C ALA A 237 12.53 -1.81 0.25
N PRO A 238 12.95 -1.38 -0.96
CA PRO A 238 13.37 -0.02 -1.31
C PRO A 238 12.19 0.97 -1.40
N PHE A 239 12.47 2.27 -1.37
CA PHE A 239 11.45 3.34 -1.38
C PHE A 239 11.38 4.07 -2.73
N GLY A 240 10.27 4.78 -2.93
CA GLY A 240 9.93 5.43 -4.21
C GLY A 240 8.98 4.58 -5.06
N HIS A 241 8.33 5.20 -6.04
CA HIS A 241 7.32 4.52 -6.87
C HIS A 241 7.87 3.37 -7.71
N ALA A 242 9.19 3.35 -7.94
CA ALA A 242 9.91 2.29 -8.65
C ALA A 242 11.10 1.76 -7.83
N GLY A 243 11.09 1.94 -6.50
CA GLY A 243 12.14 1.46 -5.61
C GLY A 243 13.52 2.11 -5.83
N GLN A 244 13.54 3.40 -6.14
CA GLN A 244 14.76 4.16 -6.46
C GLN A 244 15.73 4.33 -5.29
N PHE A 245 15.27 4.19 -4.04
CA PHE A 245 16.06 4.45 -2.84
C PHE A 245 16.18 3.18 -2.01
N ALA A 246 17.40 2.71 -1.74
CA ALA A 246 17.60 1.41 -1.10
C ALA A 246 17.18 1.39 0.38
N ASN A 247 17.15 2.55 1.05
CA ASN A 247 16.93 2.65 2.49
C ASN A 247 16.40 4.05 2.89
N LEU A 248 16.13 4.23 4.18
CA LEU A 248 15.57 5.48 4.73
C LEU A 248 16.57 6.63 4.61
N GLU A 249 17.85 6.34 4.77
CA GLU A 249 18.93 7.31 4.67
C GLU A 249 18.98 7.94 3.27
N GLU A 250 18.86 7.14 2.22
CA GLU A 250 18.87 7.59 0.82
C GLU A 250 17.63 8.42 0.45
N ILE A 251 16.42 7.99 0.83
CA ILE A 251 15.21 8.76 0.52
C ILE A 251 15.17 10.07 1.32
N VAL A 252 15.61 10.08 2.58
CA VAL A 252 15.74 11.33 3.37
C VAL A 252 16.80 12.24 2.75
N ALA A 253 17.93 11.69 2.30
CA ALA A 253 18.94 12.47 1.59
C ALA A 253 18.40 13.08 0.29
N PHE A 254 17.55 12.37 -0.45
CA PHE A 254 16.85 12.92 -1.62
C PHE A 254 15.95 14.10 -1.23
N TYR A 255 15.13 13.99 -0.18
CA TYR A 255 14.29 15.09 0.29
C TYR A 255 15.10 16.34 0.67
N VAL A 256 16.32 16.18 1.21
CA VAL A 256 17.23 17.30 1.50
C VAL A 256 17.60 18.07 0.23
N THR A 257 17.72 17.41 -0.93
CA THR A 257 18.04 18.08 -2.20
C THR A 257 16.89 18.96 -2.72
N GLY A 258 15.64 18.68 -2.34
CA GLY A 258 14.46 19.32 -2.91
C GLY A 258 14.05 18.79 -4.29
N GLY A 259 14.72 17.77 -4.81
CA GLY A 259 14.42 17.13 -6.11
C GLY A 259 14.79 17.97 -7.33
N LEU A 260 14.69 17.37 -8.51
CA LEU A 260 14.90 18.06 -9.79
C LEU A 260 13.90 19.20 -9.98
N ASP A 261 14.39 20.35 -10.44
CA ASP A 261 13.52 21.47 -10.78
C ASP A 261 12.85 21.24 -12.14
N ARG A 262 11.52 21.21 -12.14
CA ARG A 262 10.69 21.08 -13.35
C ARG A 262 9.29 21.67 -13.11
N PRO A 263 8.55 22.04 -14.17
CA PRO A 263 7.27 22.76 -14.04
C PRO A 263 6.22 22.05 -13.17
N SER A 264 6.21 20.72 -13.16
CA SER A 264 5.26 19.90 -12.41
C SER A 264 5.63 19.74 -10.92
N LYS A 265 6.87 20.05 -10.52
CA LYS A 265 7.35 19.80 -9.16
C LYS A 265 6.46 20.49 -8.14
N SER A 266 6.08 19.74 -7.11
CA SER A 266 5.27 20.27 -6.02
C SER A 266 5.96 21.48 -5.37
N PRO A 267 5.26 22.61 -5.15
CA PRO A 267 5.84 23.79 -4.49
C PRO A 267 6.21 23.53 -3.03
N LEU A 268 5.74 22.41 -2.45
CA LEU A 268 6.12 21.94 -1.12
C LEU A 268 7.53 21.32 -1.09
N MET A 269 8.04 20.88 -2.24
CA MET A 269 9.39 20.32 -2.36
C MET A 269 10.44 21.42 -2.47
N LYS A 270 11.12 21.65 -1.35
CA LYS A 270 12.17 22.66 -1.21
C LYS A 270 13.42 22.01 -0.61
N PRO A 271 14.62 22.49 -0.96
CA PRO A 271 15.86 22.02 -0.33
C PRO A 271 15.80 22.23 1.19
N LEU A 272 16.23 21.22 1.95
CA LEU A 272 16.23 21.25 3.41
C LEU A 272 17.65 21.40 3.95
N LYS A 273 17.82 22.23 4.98
CA LYS A 273 19.08 22.33 5.72
C LYS A 273 18.97 21.52 7.00
N LEU A 274 19.44 20.27 6.95
CA LEU A 274 19.49 19.37 8.10
C LEU A 274 20.93 18.98 8.44
N SER A 275 21.28 19.09 9.72
CA SER A 275 22.51 18.51 10.26
C SER A 275 22.45 16.97 10.19
N GLN A 276 23.60 16.31 10.41
CA GLN A 276 23.63 14.85 10.46
C GLN A 276 22.77 14.29 11.60
N GLU A 277 22.78 14.95 12.76
CA GLU A 277 21.96 14.59 13.92
C GLU A 277 20.46 14.74 13.62
N GLU A 278 20.06 15.86 13.02
CA GLU A 278 18.65 16.09 12.66
C GLU A 278 18.13 15.04 11.67
N ARG A 279 18.97 14.61 10.71
CA ARG A 279 18.61 13.50 9.79
C ARG A 279 18.44 12.19 10.56
N ALA A 280 19.35 11.87 11.48
CA ALA A 280 19.27 10.67 12.29
C ALA A 280 18.02 10.67 13.19
N ASP A 281 17.66 11.82 13.78
CA ASP A 281 16.46 11.99 14.58
C ASP A 281 15.19 11.76 13.74
N VAL A 282 15.09 12.34 12.54
CA VAL A 282 13.96 12.07 11.61
C VAL A 282 13.85 10.59 11.27
N ILE A 283 14.98 9.92 11.01
CA ILE A 283 14.99 8.47 10.73
C ILE A 283 14.56 7.66 11.97
N ALA A 284 14.99 8.05 13.17
CA ALA A 284 14.54 7.43 14.42
C ALA A 284 13.03 7.55 14.60
N PHE A 285 12.46 8.72 14.28
CA PHE A 285 11.01 8.92 14.23
C PHE A 285 10.35 7.98 13.21
N LEU A 286 10.82 7.93 11.96
CA LEU A 286 10.23 7.05 10.93
C LEU A 286 10.26 5.57 11.33
N ARG A 287 11.32 5.11 12.01
CA ARG A 287 11.43 3.75 12.55
C ARG A 287 10.42 3.48 13.67
N SER A 288 10.05 4.49 14.45
CA SER A 288 9.03 4.37 15.51
C SER A 288 7.60 4.14 14.98
N LEU A 289 7.39 4.32 13.67
CA LEU A 289 6.11 4.06 12.98
C LEU A 289 5.90 2.59 12.62
N THR A 290 6.85 1.72 12.97
CA THR A 290 6.80 0.28 12.73
C THR A 290 6.45 -0.47 14.00
N ALA A 291 5.43 -1.34 13.92
CA ALA A 291 5.07 -2.22 15.02
C ALA A 291 6.17 -3.24 15.33
N GLU A 292 6.35 -3.58 16.60
CA GLU A 292 7.37 -4.53 17.07
C GLU A 292 7.10 -5.96 16.61
N GLN A 293 5.82 -6.31 16.40
CA GLN A 293 5.40 -7.60 15.90
C GLN A 293 4.27 -7.42 14.88
N THR A 294 4.38 -8.09 13.74
CA THR A 294 3.29 -8.25 12.77
C THR A 294 2.96 -9.74 12.68
N ARG A 295 1.67 -10.08 12.77
CA ARG A 295 1.23 -11.48 12.72
C ARG A 295 0.14 -11.64 11.67
N THR A 296 0.44 -12.41 10.64
CA THR A 296 -0.55 -12.81 9.63
C THR A 296 -0.56 -14.32 9.53
N ALA A 297 -1.61 -14.96 10.07
CA ALA A 297 -1.82 -16.39 9.87
C ALA A 297 -2.07 -16.66 8.38
N LEU A 298 -1.40 -17.63 7.77
CA LEU A 298 -1.67 -18.02 6.39
C LEU A 298 -2.95 -18.86 6.30
N PRO A 299 -3.75 -18.74 5.23
CA PRO A 299 -4.90 -19.60 5.02
C PRO A 299 -4.50 -21.03 4.62
N ASN A 300 -5.34 -22.00 4.97
CA ASN A 300 -5.31 -23.34 4.37
C ASN A 300 -6.25 -23.35 3.17
N LEU A 301 -5.69 -23.35 1.96
CA LEU A 301 -6.50 -23.34 0.73
C LEU A 301 -7.21 -24.69 0.53
N PRO A 302 -8.44 -24.70 0.01
CA PRO A 302 -9.14 -25.94 -0.33
C PRO A 302 -8.49 -26.63 -1.54
N ASN A 303 -8.63 -27.96 -1.61
CA ASN A 303 -8.06 -28.79 -2.69
C ASN A 303 -9.01 -28.91 -3.88
#